data_AF-A0AAV3PN34-F1
#
_entry.id   AF-A0AAV3PN34-F1
#
_cell.length_a   1.000
_cell.length_b   1.000
_cell.length_c   1.000
_cell.angle_alpha   90.00
_cell.angle_beta   90.00
_cell.angle_gamma   90.00
#
_symmetry.space_group_name_H-M   'P 1'
#
loop_
_entity.id
_entity.type
_entity.pdbx_description
1 polymer ?
#
loop_
_entity_poly.entity_id
_entity_poly.type
_entity_poly.pdbx_seq_one_letter_code
_entity_poly.pdbx_strand_id
1 'polypeptide(L)'
;MTLILPKVPPCKYCGAYRFYREPDSICCSNGQICLAESTLPQYLVDLITGIDPKSKEFQNMIRTYNNHFAFTSIGMSCDENYQRRDHGVYTVRVQGQIHHYLNDLIPQNPCNRMTGIQFYFYDPLHQASYRMNTLPRLDMTIVERLVEVLEPNPYANF
;
A
#
# COMPACT_ATOMS: atom_id res chain seq x y z
N MET A 1 9.70 -32.17 -8.55
CA MET A 1 8.27 -32.56 -8.59
C MET A 1 7.46 -31.29 -8.33
N THR A 2 6.88 -30.69 -9.35
CA THR A 2 6.21 -29.37 -9.26
C THR A 2 4.81 -29.57 -8.67
N LEU A 3 4.59 -29.07 -7.46
CA LEU A 3 3.28 -29.05 -6.79
C LEU A 3 2.41 -27.95 -7.42
N ILE A 4 1.82 -28.23 -8.58
CA ILE A 4 0.84 -27.32 -9.18
C ILE A 4 -0.51 -27.59 -8.53
N LEU A 5 -1.06 -26.58 -7.86
CA LEU A 5 -2.41 -26.66 -7.29
C LEU A 5 -3.45 -26.84 -8.41
N PRO A 6 -4.48 -27.69 -8.21
CA PRO A 6 -5.59 -27.80 -9.14
C PRO A 6 -6.27 -26.45 -9.39
N LYS A 7 -6.69 -26.19 -10.63
CA LYS A 7 -7.49 -25.00 -10.95
C LYS A 7 -8.90 -25.14 -10.38
N VAL A 8 -9.38 -24.10 -9.73
CA VAL A 8 -10.76 -23.98 -9.22
C VAL A 8 -11.45 -22.86 -10.00
N PRO A 9 -12.71 -23.04 -10.45
CA PRO A 9 -13.43 -21.96 -11.08
C PRO A 9 -13.63 -20.77 -10.10
N PRO A 10 -13.66 -19.53 -10.61
CA PRO A 10 -13.98 -18.37 -9.78
C PRO A 10 -15.34 -18.52 -9.09
N CYS A 11 -15.54 -17.78 -7.99
CA CYS A 11 -16.80 -17.77 -7.27
C CYS A 11 -17.96 -17.35 -8.20
N LYS A 12 -19.04 -18.14 -8.23
CA LYS A 12 -20.21 -17.88 -9.07
C LYS A 12 -21.00 -16.62 -8.69
N TYR A 13 -20.81 -16.08 -7.47
CA TYR A 13 -21.54 -14.91 -6.98
C TYR A 13 -20.75 -13.62 -7.16
N CYS A 14 -19.46 -13.60 -6.80
CA CYS A 14 -18.64 -12.38 -6.81
C CYS A 14 -17.46 -12.42 -7.80
N GLY A 15 -17.25 -13.53 -8.51
CA GLY A 15 -16.13 -13.66 -9.47
C GLY A 15 -14.75 -13.79 -8.84
N ALA A 16 -14.64 -13.84 -7.51
CA ALA A 16 -13.34 -13.97 -6.82
C ALA A 16 -12.60 -15.26 -7.23
N TYR A 17 -11.29 -15.15 -7.45
CA TYR A 17 -10.42 -16.32 -7.63
C TYR A 17 -10.41 -17.17 -6.36
N ARG A 18 -10.28 -18.49 -6.54
CA ARG A 18 -10.34 -19.46 -5.46
C ARG A 18 -9.14 -20.38 -5.45
N PHE A 19 -8.64 -20.71 -4.27
CA PHE A 19 -7.62 -21.72 -4.08
C PHE A 19 -8.22 -23.13 -3.96
N TYR A 20 -7.43 -24.15 -4.32
CA TYR A 20 -7.82 -25.54 -4.13
C TYR A 20 -8.06 -25.82 -2.63
N ARG A 21 -9.26 -26.33 -2.32
CA ARG A 21 -9.79 -26.59 -0.95
C ARG A 21 -10.13 -25.35 -0.12
N GLU A 22 -10.21 -24.18 -0.75
CA GLU A 22 -10.73 -22.99 -0.08
C GLU A 22 -12.25 -23.09 0.15
N PRO A 23 -12.75 -22.90 1.39
CA PRO A 23 -14.18 -22.93 1.68
C PRO A 23 -14.98 -21.91 0.86
N ASP A 24 -16.22 -22.26 0.50
CA ASP A 24 -17.12 -21.38 -0.26
C ASP A 24 -17.46 -20.07 0.48
N SER A 25 -17.28 -20.03 1.80
CA SER A 25 -17.57 -18.86 2.63
C SER A 25 -16.49 -17.77 2.60
N ILE A 26 -15.27 -18.04 2.13
CA ILE A 26 -14.15 -17.11 2.26
C ILE A 26 -14.36 -15.78 1.51
N CYS A 27 -14.89 -15.81 0.28
CA CYS A 27 -14.96 -14.61 -0.55
C CYS A 27 -16.19 -13.74 -0.31
N CYS A 28 -17.37 -14.34 -0.22
CA CYS A 28 -18.65 -13.61 -0.13
C CYS A 28 -19.65 -14.31 0.81
N SER A 29 -19.13 -15.12 1.75
CA SER A 29 -19.97 -15.96 2.62
C SER A 29 -20.98 -16.79 1.82
N ASN A 30 -20.52 -17.45 0.75
CA ASN A 30 -21.37 -18.24 -0.14
C ASN A 30 -22.56 -17.46 -0.75
N GLY A 31 -22.34 -16.19 -1.09
CA GLY A 31 -23.34 -15.32 -1.72
C GLY A 31 -24.19 -14.51 -0.73
N GLN A 32 -23.96 -14.63 0.57
CA GLN A 32 -24.65 -13.82 1.59
C GLN A 32 -24.17 -12.36 1.62
N ILE A 33 -22.92 -12.11 1.23
CA ILE A 33 -22.33 -10.77 1.19
C ILE A 33 -22.25 -10.32 -0.27
N CYS A 34 -22.94 -9.22 -0.59
CA CYS A 34 -22.72 -8.48 -1.82
C CYS A 34 -21.60 -7.47 -1.59
N LEU A 35 -20.47 -7.64 -2.27
CA LEU A 35 -19.37 -6.68 -2.19
C LEU A 35 -19.75 -5.44 -3.01
N ALA A 36 -19.59 -4.26 -2.43
CA ALA A 36 -19.79 -3.01 -3.16
C ALA A 36 -18.74 -2.90 -4.28
N GLU A 37 -19.17 -2.47 -5.46
CA GLU A 37 -18.24 -2.10 -6.53
C GLU A 37 -17.45 -0.87 -6.08
N SER A 38 -16.15 -1.04 -5.90
CA SER A 38 -15.23 0.07 -5.65
C SER A 38 -14.76 0.62 -6.99
N THR A 39 -15.21 1.81 -7.35
CA THR A 39 -14.66 2.53 -8.51
C THR A 39 -13.25 2.99 -8.19
N LEU A 40 -12.25 2.31 -8.76
CA LEU A 40 -10.86 2.75 -8.64
C LEU A 40 -10.61 3.92 -9.62
N PRO A 41 -9.98 5.02 -9.19
CA PRO A 41 -9.58 6.09 -10.08
C PRO A 41 -8.77 5.56 -11.28
N GLN A 42 -9.13 5.98 -12.50
CA GLN A 42 -8.53 5.45 -13.73
C GLN A 42 -7.00 5.58 -13.75
N TYR A 43 -6.48 6.67 -13.21
CA TYR A 43 -5.03 6.88 -13.10
C TYR A 43 -4.30 5.77 -12.33
N LEU A 44 -4.91 5.23 -11.25
CA LEU A 44 -4.34 4.10 -10.51
C LEU A 44 -4.42 2.80 -11.31
N VAL A 45 -5.53 2.59 -12.04
CA VAL A 45 -5.67 1.45 -12.95
C VAL A 45 -4.57 1.47 -14.00
N ASP A 46 -4.33 2.64 -14.60
CA ASP A 46 -3.30 2.84 -15.62
C ASP A 46 -1.90 2.57 -15.06
N LEU A 47 -1.57 3.07 -13.86
CA LEU A 47 -0.27 2.80 -13.24
C LEU A 47 -0.05 1.32 -12.91
N ILE A 48 -1.10 0.62 -12.46
CA ILE A 48 -1.02 -0.79 -12.03
C ILE A 48 -0.97 -1.74 -13.24
N THR A 49 -1.67 -1.41 -14.33
CA THR A 49 -1.83 -2.30 -15.49
C THR A 49 -1.04 -1.85 -16.72
N GLY A 50 -0.55 -0.62 -16.72
CA GLY A 50 0.18 -0.01 -17.82
C GLY A 50 1.52 -0.67 -18.09
N ILE A 51 1.98 -0.50 -19.33
CA ILE A 51 3.22 -1.07 -19.86
C ILE A 51 4.28 -0.01 -20.18
N ASP A 52 3.92 1.26 -20.06
CA ASP A 52 4.82 2.39 -20.26
C ASP A 52 5.89 2.46 -19.15
N PRO A 53 6.98 3.22 -19.36
CA PRO A 53 8.07 3.29 -18.39
C PRO A 53 7.64 3.77 -16.99
N LYS A 54 6.70 4.72 -16.89
CA LYS A 54 6.25 5.24 -15.59
C LYS A 54 5.43 4.20 -14.84
N SER A 55 4.52 3.52 -15.52
CA SER A 55 3.75 2.42 -14.93
C SER A 55 4.66 1.29 -14.46
N LYS A 56 5.69 0.93 -15.24
CA LYS A 56 6.68 -0.09 -14.83
C LYS A 56 7.51 0.35 -13.61
N GLU A 57 7.93 1.62 -13.56
CA GLU A 57 8.63 2.16 -12.39
C GLU A 57 7.73 2.08 -11.14
N PHE A 58 6.48 2.56 -11.27
CA PHE A 58 5.50 2.50 -10.21
C PHE A 58 5.30 1.08 -9.71
N GLN A 59 5.07 0.11 -10.60
CA GLN A 59 4.87 -1.30 -10.24
C GLN A 59 6.10 -1.88 -9.52
N ASN A 60 7.31 -1.57 -9.99
CA ASN A 60 8.56 -1.99 -9.34
C ASN A 60 8.74 -1.36 -7.95
N MET A 61 8.25 -0.13 -7.77
CA MET A 61 8.41 0.66 -6.54
C MET A 61 7.13 0.81 -5.72
N ILE A 62 6.08 0.02 -6.01
CA ILE A 62 4.73 0.25 -5.47
C ILE A 62 4.69 0.25 -3.95
N ARG A 63 5.52 -0.59 -3.32
CA ARG A 63 5.65 -0.61 -1.84
C ARG A 63 6.23 0.69 -1.31
N THR A 64 7.20 1.28 -2.01
CA THR A 64 7.81 2.56 -1.63
C THR A 64 6.80 3.69 -1.77
N TYR A 65 6.03 3.73 -2.87
CA TYR A 65 4.92 4.68 -3.03
C TYR A 65 3.89 4.52 -1.90
N ASN A 66 3.40 3.30 -1.66
CA ASN A 66 2.41 3.04 -0.61
C ASN A 66 2.93 3.45 0.78
N ASN A 67 4.18 3.13 1.11
CA ASN A 67 4.81 3.54 2.36
C ASN A 67 4.95 5.06 2.46
N HIS A 68 5.19 5.75 1.34
CA HIS A 68 5.27 7.20 1.32
C HIS A 68 3.92 7.84 1.68
N PHE A 69 2.80 7.27 1.23
CA PHE A 69 1.44 7.71 1.56
C PHE A 69 0.84 7.04 2.80
N ALA A 70 1.62 6.28 3.58
CA ALA A 70 1.11 5.67 4.80
C ALA A 70 1.03 6.71 5.94
N PHE A 71 -0.06 6.69 6.72
CA PHE A 71 -0.21 7.55 7.91
C PHE A 71 0.69 7.11 9.06
N THR A 72 0.84 5.79 9.23
CA THR A 72 1.55 5.18 10.35
C THR A 72 2.61 4.24 9.83
N SER A 73 3.75 4.15 10.51
CA SER A 73 4.66 3.02 10.31
C SER A 73 4.28 1.88 11.25
N ILE A 74 4.86 0.70 11.05
CA ILE A 74 4.65 -0.42 11.96
C ILE A 74 5.74 -0.41 13.01
N GLY A 75 5.34 -0.32 14.28
CA GLY A 75 6.22 -0.53 15.41
C GLY A 75 6.23 -2.01 15.79
N MET A 76 7.38 -2.66 15.66
CA MET A 76 7.54 -4.08 15.98
C MET A 76 9.00 -4.41 16.32
N SER A 77 9.19 -5.40 17.19
CA SER A 77 10.51 -6.00 17.44
C SER A 77 10.75 -7.10 16.41
N CYS A 78 11.71 -6.87 15.52
CA CYS A 78 12.05 -7.82 14.46
C CYS A 78 13.36 -8.54 14.72
N ASP A 79 13.42 -9.80 14.29
CA ASP A 79 14.69 -10.52 14.18
C ASP A 79 15.39 -10.13 12.87
N GLU A 80 16.45 -9.31 12.99
CA GLU A 80 17.21 -8.79 11.84
C GLU A 80 17.82 -9.88 10.96
N ASN A 81 18.08 -11.07 11.52
CA ASN A 81 18.64 -12.19 10.76
C ASN A 81 17.69 -12.69 9.67
N TYR A 82 16.38 -12.52 9.84
CA TYR A 82 15.37 -12.96 8.88
C TYR A 82 14.99 -11.86 7.85
N GLN A 83 15.35 -10.61 8.10
CA GLN A 83 14.97 -9.47 7.25
C GLN A 83 15.86 -9.27 6.01
N ARG A 84 16.75 -10.20 5.72
CA ARG A 84 17.68 -10.08 4.61
C ARG A 84 17.10 -10.69 3.34
N ARG A 85 17.36 -10.06 2.19
CA ARG A 85 16.91 -10.53 0.86
C ARG A 85 17.81 -11.64 0.28
N ASP A 86 18.74 -12.17 1.06
CA ASP A 86 19.73 -13.15 0.64
C ASP A 86 19.24 -14.61 0.75
N HIS A 87 18.14 -14.88 1.47
CA HIS A 87 17.65 -16.24 1.74
C HIS A 87 16.18 -16.48 1.32
N GLY A 88 15.90 -16.44 0.01
CA GLY A 88 14.60 -16.88 -0.53
C GLY A 88 13.48 -15.85 -0.43
N VAL A 89 12.28 -16.28 -0.03
CA VAL A 89 11.12 -15.38 0.10
C VAL A 89 11.33 -14.44 1.29
N TYR A 90 11.28 -13.13 1.03
CA TYR A 90 11.42 -12.11 2.07
C TYR A 90 10.43 -12.35 3.21
N THR A 91 10.96 -12.62 4.40
CA THR A 91 10.17 -13.00 5.57
C THR A 91 10.49 -12.05 6.71
N VAL A 92 9.46 -11.44 7.29
CA VAL A 92 9.61 -10.66 8.53
C VAL A 92 9.14 -11.53 9.69
N ARG A 93 10.04 -11.81 10.63
CA ARG A 93 9.71 -12.52 11.86
C ARG A 93 9.56 -11.51 12.99
N VAL A 94 8.38 -11.49 13.60
CA VAL A 94 8.04 -10.63 14.73
C VAL A 94 7.81 -11.48 15.96
N GLN A 95 8.37 -11.04 17.09
CA GLN A 95 8.08 -11.63 18.40
C GLN A 95 7.48 -10.56 19.32
N GLY A 96 6.31 -10.85 19.90
CA GLY A 96 5.58 -9.91 20.75
C GLY A 96 4.47 -9.17 19.99
N GLN A 97 4.16 -7.96 20.45
CA GLN A 97 3.05 -7.16 19.93
C GLN A 97 3.47 -6.33 18.71
N ILE A 98 2.54 -6.21 17.76
CA ILE A 98 2.63 -5.26 16.65
C ILE A 98 1.75 -4.07 17.00
N HIS A 99 2.28 -2.86 16.88
CA HIS A 99 1.53 -1.62 17.07
C HIS A 99 1.66 -0.71 15.84
N HIS A 100 0.65 0.15 15.64
CA HIS A 100 0.79 1.27 14.73
C HIS A 100 1.62 2.34 15.42
N TYR A 101 2.75 2.68 14.82
CA TYR A 101 3.60 3.76 15.30
C TYR A 101 3.19 5.06 14.59
N LEU A 102 2.67 5.99 15.39
CA LEU A 102 2.41 7.36 14.97
C LEU A 102 3.57 8.21 15.44
N ASN A 103 4.17 8.95 14.50
CA ASN A 103 5.13 9.99 14.86
C ASN A 103 4.44 11.12 15.59
N ASP A 104 5.22 11.95 16.28
CA ASP A 104 4.76 13.22 16.82
C ASP A 104 4.00 14.01 15.74
N LEU A 105 2.90 14.65 16.12
CA LEU A 105 2.08 15.40 15.16
C LEU A 105 2.83 16.61 14.59
N ILE A 106 3.77 17.16 15.36
CA ILE A 106 4.58 18.32 15.00
C ILE A 106 6.05 17.87 14.96
N PRO A 107 6.82 18.25 13.93
CA PRO A 107 8.26 18.00 13.92
C PRO A 107 8.92 18.67 15.14
N GLN A 108 9.66 17.90 15.94
CA GLN A 108 10.39 18.44 17.10
C GLN A 108 11.42 19.51 16.72
N ASN A 109 11.85 19.52 15.45
CA ASN A 109 12.73 20.55 14.89
C ASN A 109 12.22 20.91 13.47
N PRO A 110 12.14 22.20 13.10
CA PRO A 110 11.76 22.64 11.75
C PRO A 110 12.62 22.06 10.63
N CYS A 111 13.86 21.66 10.93
CA CYS A 111 14.78 21.01 9.98
C CYS A 111 14.55 19.50 9.82
N ASN A 112 13.73 18.88 10.67
CA ASN A 112 13.45 17.45 10.56
C ASN A 112 12.53 17.18 9.37
N ARG A 113 12.83 16.10 8.65
CA ARG A 113 11.97 15.63 7.56
C ARG A 113 10.63 15.19 8.11
N MET A 114 9.57 15.68 7.49
CA MET A 114 8.20 15.25 7.79
C MET A 114 8.01 13.77 7.43
N THR A 115 7.20 13.07 8.20
CA THR A 115 6.95 11.63 8.00
C THR A 115 5.52 11.23 8.37
N GLY A 116 4.97 10.28 7.62
CA GLY A 116 3.68 9.65 7.91
C GLY A 116 2.52 10.64 7.99
N ILE A 117 1.80 10.61 9.12
CA ILE A 117 0.62 11.44 9.38
C ILE A 117 0.90 12.95 9.30
N GLN A 118 2.13 13.39 9.55
CA GLN A 118 2.50 14.82 9.53
C GLN A 118 2.21 15.49 8.17
N PHE A 119 2.27 14.73 7.07
CA PHE A 119 1.95 15.27 5.76
C PHE A 119 0.51 15.76 5.64
N TYR A 120 -0.43 15.20 6.39
CA TYR A 120 -1.86 15.44 6.21
C TYR A 120 -2.41 16.65 6.99
N PHE A 121 -1.59 17.30 7.84
CA PHE A 121 -1.98 18.51 8.56
C PHE A 121 -1.73 19.81 7.80
N TYR A 122 -1.07 19.75 6.63
CA TYR A 122 -0.74 20.91 5.81
C TYR A 122 -1.58 20.92 4.53
N ASP A 123 -1.77 22.09 3.92
CA ASP A 123 -2.50 22.19 2.66
C ASP A 123 -1.93 21.26 1.57
N PRO A 124 -2.77 20.65 0.71
CA PRO A 124 -2.35 19.68 -0.33
C PRO A 124 -1.13 20.10 -1.16
N LEU A 125 -1.02 21.39 -1.52
CA LEU A 125 0.12 21.94 -2.25
C LEU A 125 1.42 21.88 -1.44
N HIS A 126 1.35 22.16 -0.14
CA HIS A 126 2.48 22.03 0.76
C HIS A 126 2.82 20.55 0.99
N GLN A 127 1.83 19.66 1.10
CA GLN A 127 2.07 18.22 1.26
C GLN A 127 2.92 17.66 0.12
N ALA A 128 2.54 17.96 -1.12
CA ALA A 128 3.29 17.52 -2.30
C ALA A 128 4.74 18.00 -2.23
N SER A 129 4.98 19.28 -1.95
CA SER A 129 6.34 19.86 -1.83
C SER A 129 7.19 19.20 -0.73
N TYR A 130 6.60 18.89 0.44
CA TYR A 130 7.33 18.22 1.52
C TYR A 130 7.63 16.76 1.19
N ARG A 131 6.69 16.08 0.54
CA ARG A 131 6.83 14.73 -0.01
C ARG A 131 7.94 14.67 -1.07
N MET A 132 8.02 15.70 -1.92
CA MET A 132 9.07 15.83 -2.93
C MET A 132 10.48 15.84 -2.35
N ASN A 133 10.66 16.54 -1.25
CA ASN A 133 11.97 16.70 -0.63
C ASN A 133 12.42 15.49 0.21
N THR A 134 11.54 14.49 0.41
CA THR A 134 11.84 13.36 1.31
C THR A 134 12.48 12.17 0.59
N LEU A 135 12.11 11.87 -0.67
CA LEU A 135 12.56 10.68 -1.39
C LEU A 135 12.90 10.97 -2.87
N PRO A 136 14.18 11.23 -3.21
CA PRO A 136 14.59 11.53 -4.60
C PRO A 136 14.50 10.33 -5.56
N ARG A 137 14.01 9.18 -5.11
CA ARG A 137 13.90 7.95 -5.90
C ARG A 137 12.52 7.75 -6.53
N LEU A 138 11.53 8.57 -6.19
CA LEU A 138 10.18 8.47 -6.74
C LEU A 138 10.02 9.44 -7.92
N ASP A 139 9.32 9.02 -8.98
CA ASP A 139 8.85 9.93 -10.02
C ASP A 139 7.87 10.94 -9.42
N MET A 140 8.27 12.21 -9.51
CA MET A 140 7.55 13.31 -8.87
C MET A 140 6.19 13.57 -9.50
N THR A 141 6.06 13.33 -10.80
CA THR A 141 4.78 13.48 -11.50
C THR A 141 3.77 12.43 -11.04
N ILE A 142 4.24 11.24 -10.65
CA ILE A 142 3.38 10.22 -10.03
C ILE A 142 2.94 10.68 -8.64
N VAL A 143 3.86 11.19 -7.82
CA VAL A 143 3.53 11.68 -6.47
C VAL A 143 2.48 12.79 -6.50
N GLU A 144 2.64 13.79 -7.37
CA GLU A 144 1.66 14.88 -7.53
C GLU A 144 0.27 14.36 -7.89
N ARG A 145 0.20 13.48 -8.89
CA ARG A 145 -1.07 12.91 -9.35
C ARG A 145 -1.70 12.00 -8.30
N LEU A 146 -0.90 11.30 -7.50
CA LEU A 146 -1.41 10.51 -6.38
C LEU A 146 -1.99 11.40 -5.28
N VAL A 147 -1.40 12.57 -4.99
CA VAL A 147 -2.00 13.54 -4.05
C VAL A 147 -3.37 14.00 -4.55
N GLU A 148 -3.49 14.35 -5.84
CA GLU A 148 -4.77 14.75 -6.45
C GLU A 148 -5.83 13.63 -6.37
N VAL A 149 -5.43 12.40 -6.72
CA VAL A 149 -6.33 11.24 -6.73
C VAL A 149 -6.79 10.85 -5.32
N LEU A 150 -5.96 11.10 -4.30
CA LEU A 150 -6.25 10.76 -2.91
C LEU A 150 -6.90 11.90 -2.12
N GLU A 151 -7.07 13.09 -2.70
CA GLU A 151 -7.72 14.25 -2.06
C GLU A 151 -9.13 13.93 -1.51
N PRO A 152 -10.03 13.23 -2.23
CA PRO A 152 -11.36 12.93 -1.71
C PRO A 152 -11.38 11.78 -0.69
N ASN A 153 -10.22 11.31 -0.21
CA ASN A 153 -10.15 10.22 0.77
C ASN A 153 -10.71 10.69 2.14
N PRO A 154 -11.83 10.11 2.63
CA PRO A 154 -12.45 10.55 3.87
C PRO A 154 -11.56 10.33 5.10
N TYR A 155 -10.56 9.43 5.02
CA TYR A 155 -9.63 9.17 6.11
C TYR A 155 -8.42 10.12 6.14
N ALA A 156 -8.25 10.95 5.10
CA ALA A 156 -7.20 11.94 5.00
C ALA A 156 -7.67 13.37 5.36
N ASN A 157 -8.96 13.53 5.62
CA ASN A 157 -9.59 14.81 5.98
C ASN A 157 -9.73 14.88 7.51
N PHE A 158 -8.88 15.68 8.15
CA PHE A 158 -8.83 15.89 9.60
C PHE A 158 -9.33 17.28 9.99
#